data_AF-A0A7C6ZEP4-F1
#
_entry.id   AF-A0A7C6ZEP4-F1
#
_cell.length_a   1.000
_cell.length_b   1.000
_cell.length_c   1.000
_cell.angle_alpha   90.00
_cell.angle_beta   90.00
_cell.angle_gamma   90.00
#
_symmetry.space_group_name_H-M   'P 1'
#
loop_
_entity.id
_entity.type
_entity.pdbx_description
1 polymer ?
#
loop_
_entity_poly.entity_id
_entity_poly.type
_entity_poly.pdbx_seq_one_letter_code
_entity_poly.pdbx_strand_id
1 'polypeptide(L)'
;NLHTCGRHADAREILERIFPGRGQEFLHNIQELALTVAHGLDDPEAYLAELGLDVGIDTGERLWLIEANDRPGHFGPGIGPEQEKRLLQLIVEHAVFLAAPPPP
;
A
#
# COMPACT_ATOMS: atom_id res chain seq x y z
N ASN A 1 11.61 1.71 5.82
CA ASN A 1 12.13 2.74 6.77
C ASN A 1 12.15 2.38 8.28
N LEU A 2 11.82 1.16 8.71
CA LEU A 2 11.90 0.78 10.15
C LEU A 2 13.33 0.46 10.63
N HIS A 3 14.24 0.16 9.71
CA HIS A 3 15.63 -0.19 10.01
C HIS A 3 16.49 1.02 10.44
N THR A 4 16.01 2.25 10.26
CA THR A 4 16.71 3.52 10.53
C THR A 4 15.92 4.43 11.47
N CYS A 5 15.43 3.90 12.60
CA CYS A 5 14.76 4.65 13.68
C CYS A 5 13.37 5.24 13.36
N GLY A 6 12.68 4.74 12.33
CA GLY A 6 11.27 5.09 12.09
C GLY A 6 10.36 4.65 13.24
N ARG A 7 9.34 5.47 13.57
CA ARG A 7 8.25 5.06 14.48
C ARG A 7 7.02 4.70 13.67
N HIS A 8 6.37 3.62 14.04
CA HIS A 8 5.05 3.28 13.52
C HIS A 8 3.98 4.00 14.35
N ALA A 9 2.97 4.55 13.68
CA ALA A 9 1.74 4.99 14.33
C ALA A 9 0.59 4.86 13.33
N ASP A 10 -0.63 5.05 13.81
CA ASP A 10 -1.80 5.06 12.94
C ASP A 10 -1.68 6.19 11.90
N ALA A 11 -1.84 5.83 10.62
CA ALA A 11 -1.64 6.76 9.52
C ALA A 11 -2.65 7.92 9.59
N ARG A 12 -3.91 7.64 9.95
CA ARG A 12 -4.94 8.68 10.08
C ARG A 12 -4.61 9.64 11.21
N GLU A 13 -4.17 9.14 12.36
CA GLU A 13 -3.77 9.98 13.50
C GLU A 13 -2.59 10.89 13.13
N ILE A 14 -1.55 10.37 12.47
CA ILE A 14 -0.40 11.17 12.03
C ILE A 14 -0.86 12.24 11.03
N LEU A 15 -1.64 11.85 10.02
CA LEU A 15 -2.09 12.75 8.97
C LEU A 15 -3.01 13.85 9.52
N GLU A 16 -3.90 13.54 10.46
CA GLU A 16 -4.75 14.53 11.12
C GLU A 16 -3.92 15.52 11.97
N ARG A 17 -2.83 15.05 12.57
CA ARG A 17 -1.92 15.93 13.33
C ARG A 17 -1.12 16.88 12.43
N ILE A 18 -0.71 16.43 11.24
CA ILE A 18 0.07 17.22 10.28
C ILE A 18 -0.84 18.14 9.46
N PHE A 19 -2.02 17.65 9.08
CA PHE A 19 -3.03 18.34 8.26
C PHE A 19 -4.41 18.33 8.96
N PRO A 20 -4.61 19.18 10.00
CA PRO A 20 -5.84 19.19 10.77
C PRO A 20 -7.09 19.44 9.91
N GLY A 21 -8.13 18.64 10.14
CA GLY A 21 -9.38 18.65 9.39
C GLY A 21 -9.32 17.93 8.03
N ARG A 22 -8.14 17.46 7.60
CA ARG A 22 -7.90 16.87 6.28
C ARG A 22 -7.18 15.53 6.34
N GLY A 23 -6.96 14.94 7.52
CA GLY A 23 -6.26 13.66 7.65
C GLY A 23 -6.93 12.54 6.84
N GLN A 24 -8.27 12.52 6.82
CA GLN A 24 -9.03 11.55 6.02
C GLN A 24 -8.90 11.77 4.51
N GLU A 25 -8.82 13.02 4.05
CA GLU A 25 -8.61 13.37 2.64
C GLU A 25 -7.23 12.87 2.17
N PHE A 26 -6.17 13.17 2.94
CA PHE A 26 -4.82 12.70 2.61
C PHE A 26 -4.72 11.18 2.64
N LEU A 27 -5.34 10.52 3.63
CA LEU A 27 -5.34 9.07 3.70
C LEU A 27 -6.00 8.44 2.46
N HIS A 28 -7.14 9.00 2.02
CA HIS A 28 -7.81 8.56 0.80
C HIS A 28 -6.92 8.79 -0.43
N ASN A 29 -6.30 9.96 -0.57
CA ASN A 29 -5.41 10.26 -1.70
C ASN A 29 -4.20 9.32 -1.76
N ILE A 30 -3.63 8.94 -0.60
CA ILE A 30 -2.54 7.96 -0.52
C ILE A 30 -3.02 6.57 -0.96
N GLN A 31 -4.23 6.16 -0.57
CA GLN A 31 -4.83 4.90 -1.00
C GLN A 31 -5.07 4.87 -2.51
N GLU A 32 -5.60 5.95 -3.10
CA GLU A 32 -5.81 6.07 -4.54
C GLU A 32 -4.48 6.04 -5.31
N LEU A 33 -3.44 6.71 -4.80
CA LEU A 33 -2.08 6.60 -5.35
C LEU A 33 -1.59 5.15 -5.32
N ALA A 34 -1.76 4.47 -4.18
CA ALA A 34 -1.31 3.08 -4.04
C ALA A 34 -1.99 2.14 -5.04
N LEU A 35 -3.32 2.28 -5.21
CA LEU A 35 -4.08 1.51 -6.20
C LEU A 35 -3.65 1.85 -7.64
N THR A 36 -3.41 3.12 -7.94
CA THR A 36 -2.95 3.55 -9.26
C THR A 36 -1.59 2.95 -9.60
N VAL A 37 -0.66 2.95 -8.64
CA VAL A 37 0.66 2.34 -8.80
C VAL A 37 0.54 0.84 -8.95
N ALA A 38 -0.26 0.18 -8.11
CA ALA A 38 -0.49 -1.27 -8.20
C ALA A 38 -1.00 -1.66 -9.59
N HIS A 39 -2.06 -1.02 -10.09
CA HIS A 39 -2.58 -1.28 -11.44
C HIS A 39 -1.57 -0.95 -12.55
N GLY A 40 -0.76 0.10 -12.39
CA GLY A 40 0.26 0.45 -13.37
C GLY A 40 1.43 -0.53 -13.43
N LEU A 41 1.68 -1.25 -12.33
CA LEU A 41 2.72 -2.28 -12.22
C LEU A 41 2.18 -3.70 -12.39
N ASP A 42 0.86 -3.88 -12.45
CA ASP A 42 0.18 -5.17 -12.59
C ASP A 42 0.36 -5.74 -14.01
N ASP A 43 1.60 -6.17 -14.27
CA ASP A 43 1.98 -6.96 -15.44
C ASP A 43 1.82 -8.45 -15.09
N PRO A 44 0.98 -9.20 -15.83
CA PRO A 44 0.77 -10.63 -15.62
C PRO A 44 2.06 -11.46 -15.64
N GLU A 45 3.11 -11.00 -16.34
CA GLU A 45 4.40 -11.71 -16.42
C GLU A 45 5.33 -11.38 -15.24
N ALA A 46 5.06 -10.32 -14.47
CA ALA A 46 5.89 -9.86 -13.36
C ALA A 46 5.59 -10.54 -12.01
N TYR A 47 4.47 -11.28 -11.90
CA TYR A 47 4.05 -12.04 -10.70
C TYR A 47 4.15 -11.24 -9.38
N LEU A 48 3.54 -10.05 -9.37
CA LEU A 48 3.46 -9.19 -8.19
C LEU A 48 2.41 -9.72 -7.20
N ALA A 49 2.83 -9.99 -5.96
CA ALA A 49 1.96 -10.50 -4.89
C ALA A 49 1.72 -9.46 -3.79
N GLU A 50 2.76 -8.75 -3.37
CA GLU A 50 2.65 -7.65 -2.41
C GLU A 50 3.57 -6.49 -2.87
N LEU A 51 3.12 -5.26 -2.61
CA LEU A 51 3.85 -4.04 -2.90
C LEU A 51 4.00 -3.21 -1.63
N GLY A 52 5.23 -2.84 -1.31
CA GLY A 52 5.55 -1.81 -0.32
C GLY A 52 5.81 -0.49 -1.03
N LEU A 53 5.06 0.56 -0.70
CA LEU A 53 5.21 1.90 -1.30
C LEU A 53 5.73 2.90 -0.27
N ASP A 54 6.83 3.56 -0.60
CA ASP A 54 7.32 4.70 0.15
C ASP A 54 6.82 5.99 -0.53
N VAL A 55 5.95 6.72 0.17
CA VAL A 55 5.29 7.93 -0.33
C VAL A 55 5.70 9.14 0.50
N GLY A 56 6.11 10.22 -0.19
CA GLY A 56 6.38 11.52 0.41
C GLY A 56 5.24 12.50 0.19
N ILE A 57 5.11 13.47 1.11
CA ILE A 57 4.23 14.64 0.94
C ILE A 57 5.13 15.88 0.98
N ASP A 58 5.12 16.67 -0.09
CA ASP A 58 5.92 17.90 -0.16
C ASP A 58 5.26 19.09 0.54
N THR A 59 5.96 20.23 0.63
CA THR A 59 5.45 21.45 1.26
C THR A 59 4.29 22.11 0.50
N GLY A 60 4.06 21.71 -0.75
CA GLY A 60 2.89 22.08 -1.54
C GLY A 60 1.77 21.05 -1.45
N GLU A 61 1.85 20.13 -0.48
CA GLU A 61 0.86 19.08 -0.20
C GLU A 61 0.68 18.07 -1.34
N ARG A 62 1.66 17.95 -2.24
CA ARG A 62 1.63 16.95 -3.31
C ARG A 62 2.21 15.62 -2.83
N LEU A 63 1.56 14.54 -3.24
CA LEU A 63 2.05 13.18 -3.03
C LEU A 63 3.12 12.83 -4.06
N TRP A 64 4.21 12.20 -3.60
CA TRP A 64 5.30 11.71 -4.43
C TRP A 64 5.54 10.24 -4.14
N LEU A 65 5.49 9.38 -5.16
CA LEU A 65 6.02 8.03 -5.06
C LEU A 65 7.55 8.10 -5.07
N ILE A 66 8.18 7.60 -4.01
CA ILE A 66 9.64 7.60 -3.86
C ILE A 66 10.20 6.24 -4.28
N GLU A 67 9.58 5.16 -3.79
CA GLU A 67 10.02 3.79 -4.03
C GLU A 67 8.82 2.84 -4.05
N ALA A 68 8.89 1.80 -4.88
CA ALA A 68 7.93 0.70 -4.91
C ALA A 68 8.73 -0.61 -4.88
N ASN A 69 8.58 -1.37 -3.80
CA ASN A 69 9.30 -2.61 -3.55
C ASN A 69 8.38 -3.82 -3.72
N ASP A 70 8.83 -4.80 -4.49
CA ASP A 70 8.23 -6.13 -4.47
C ASP A 70 8.70 -6.87 -3.22
N ARG A 71 7.77 -7.54 -2.53
CA ARG A 71 8.08 -8.32 -1.31
C ARG A 71 8.88 -7.52 -0.26
N PRO A 72 8.37 -6.36 0.21
CA PRO A 72 9.00 -5.54 1.25
C PRO A 72 9.43 -6.31 2.50
N GLY A 73 8.87 -7.51 2.74
CA GLY A 73 9.40 -8.42 3.75
C GLY A 73 9.02 -7.92 5.13
N HIS A 74 8.01 -8.58 5.71
CA HIS A 74 7.32 -8.25 6.96
C HIS A 74 6.11 -7.33 6.78
N PHE A 75 4.95 -7.89 7.11
CA PHE A 75 3.80 -7.11 7.50
C PHE A 75 4.23 -6.18 8.65
N GLY A 76 4.15 -4.87 8.43
CA GLY A 76 4.59 -3.88 9.41
C GLY A 76 3.91 -4.07 10.78
N PRO A 77 4.47 -3.47 11.85
CA PRO A 77 3.88 -3.54 13.18
C PRO A 77 2.42 -3.08 13.16
N GLY A 78 1.50 -3.87 13.73
CA GLY A 78 0.06 -3.55 13.75
C GLY A 78 -0.80 -4.39 12.78
N ILE A 79 -0.18 -5.20 11.92
CA ILE A 79 -0.89 -6.26 11.20
C ILE A 79 -1.07 -7.44 12.16
N GLY A 80 -2.31 -7.72 12.53
CA GLY A 80 -2.66 -8.88 13.36
C GLY A 80 -2.80 -10.16 12.53
N PRO A 81 -2.95 -11.32 13.19
CA PRO A 81 -3.07 -12.62 12.51
C PRO A 81 -4.21 -12.69 11.48
N GLU A 82 -5.33 -12.00 11.75
CA GLU A 82 -6.48 -11.97 10.83
C GLU A 82 -6.21 -11.11 9.59
N GLN A 83 -5.53 -9.98 9.75
CA GLN A 83 -5.12 -9.13 8.63
C GLN A 83 -4.07 -9.84 7.77
N GLU A 84 -3.09 -10.51 8.38
CA GLU A 84 -2.12 -11.35 7.68
C GLU A 84 -2.82 -12.46 6.89
N LYS A 85 -3.73 -13.20 7.53
CA LYS A 85 -4.53 -14.22 6.85
C LYS A 85 -5.33 -13.65 5.68
N ARG A 86 -5.93 -12.47 5.84
CA ARG A 86 -6.68 -11.80 4.77
C ARG A 86 -5.78 -11.42 3.61
N LEU A 87 -4.57 -10.92 3.88
CA LEU A 87 -3.59 -10.57 2.84
C LEU A 87 -3.17 -11.81 2.06
N LEU A 88 -2.90 -12.92 2.74
CA LEU A 88 -2.61 -14.21 2.08
C LEU A 88 -3.80 -14.72 1.24
N GLN A 89 -5.04 -14.53 1.70
CA GLN A 89 -6.23 -14.86 0.92
C GLN A 89 -6.34 -14.03 -0.36
N LEU A 90 -6.07 -12.72 -0.29
CA LEU A 90 -6.11 -11.83 -1.44
C LEU A 90 -5.10 -12.24 -2.52
N ILE A 91 -3.90 -12.69 -2.14
CA ILE A 91 -2.91 -13.21 -3.08
C ILE A 91 -3.45 -14.44 -3.82
N VAL A 92 -4.07 -15.37 -3.11
CA VAL A 92 -4.68 -16.57 -3.73
C VAL A 92 -5.86 -16.20 -4.62
N GLU A 93 -6.74 -15.31 -4.16
CA GLU A 93 -7.87 -14.80 -4.94
C GLU A 93 -7.39 -14.13 -6.24
N HIS A 94 -6.32 -13.34 -6.18
CA HIS A 94 -5.72 -12.71 -7.35
C HIS A 94 -5.11 -13.73 -8.33
N ALA A 95 -4.39 -14.73 -7.82
CA ALA A 95 -3.86 -15.81 -8.66
C ALA A 95 -4.97 -16.60 -9.37
N VAL A 96 -6.09 -16.85 -8.69
CA VAL A 96 -7.27 -17.47 -9.30
C VAL A 96 -7.88 -16.58 -10.37
N PHE A 97 -7.97 -15.28 -10.14
CA PHE A 97 -8.45 -14.31 -11.12
C PHE A 97 -7.59 -14.30 -12.39
N LEU A 98 -6.26 -14.27 -12.27
CA LEU A 98 -5.34 -14.31 -13.42
C LEU A 98 -5.39 -15.65 -14.17
N ALA A 99 -5.67 -16.76 -13.48
CA ALA A 99 -5.80 -18.07 -14.09
C ALA A 99 -7.16 -18.32 -14.75
N ALA A 100 -8.17 -17.47 -14.49
CA ALA A 100 -9.48 -17.61 -15.10
C ALA A 100 -9.42 -17.28 -16.61
N PRO A 101 -10.12 -18.03 -17.47
CA PRO A 101 -10.22 -17.66 -18.87
C PRO A 101 -10.87 -16.27 -19.00
N PRO A 102 -10.46 -15.45 -19.98
CA PRO A 102 -11.07 -14.14 -20.19
C PRO A 102 -12.59 -14.29 -20.38
N PRO A 103 -13.39 -13.34 -19.87
CA PRO A 103 -14.85 -13.40 -20.06
C PRO A 103 -15.19 -13.43 -21.57
N PRO A 104 -16.26 -14.13 -21.95
CA PRO A 104 -16.65 -14.33 -23.35
C PRO A 104 -17.02 -13.04 -24.09
#